data_AF-A0A419EX18-F1
#
_entry.id   AF-A0A419EX18-F1
#
_cell.length_a   1.000
_cell.length_b   1.000
_cell.length_c   1.000
_cell.angle_alpha   90.00
_cell.angle_beta   90.00
_cell.angle_gamma   90.00
#
_symmetry.space_group_name_H-M   'P 1'
#
loop_
_entity.id
_entity.type
_entity.pdbx_description
1 polymer ?
#
loop_
_entity_poly.entity_id
_entity_poly.type
_entity_poly.pdbx_seq_one_letter_code
_entity_poly.pdbx_strand_id
1 'polypeptide(L)'
;MKKINLNAKVIIVCIFILCCWAIKISEHYLSFSLTDYGIYPRNVNSLLGIIFTPFIHSGFSHLISNTIPLFLFGISIAYFYPRSAGWVFPIIYLVTGFLIWSFGREAYHIGASGLVYGFASFLFFSGVIRRDTRSIALALLFVFLYGGMVWGVLPADLRLSWEAHLFGGLTGFVCAFIFRKWDPQKKYDWEDEEETEGNTI
;
A
#
# COMPACT_ATOMS: atom_id res chain seq x y z
N MET A 1 -22.31 -17.33 -6.86
CA MET A 1 -21.14 -16.47 -6.61
C MET A 1 -21.46 -15.52 -5.45
N LYS A 2 -20.69 -15.51 -4.35
CA LYS A 2 -20.87 -14.50 -3.27
C LYS A 2 -20.69 -13.11 -3.87
N LYS A 3 -21.65 -12.20 -3.66
CA LYS A 3 -21.50 -10.77 -4.02
C LYS A 3 -20.25 -10.24 -3.32
N ILE A 4 -19.25 -9.81 -4.09
CA ILE A 4 -18.07 -9.17 -3.53
C ILE A 4 -18.53 -7.81 -2.98
N ASN A 5 -18.48 -7.64 -1.65
CA ASN A 5 -18.94 -6.43 -1.00
C ASN A 5 -17.86 -5.33 -1.10
N LEU A 6 -17.89 -4.58 -2.20
CA LEU A 6 -16.99 -3.45 -2.44
C LEU A 6 -17.07 -2.42 -1.31
N ASN A 7 -18.28 -2.11 -0.83
CA ASN A 7 -18.52 -1.14 0.23
C ASN A 7 -17.75 -1.51 1.51
N ALA A 8 -17.77 -2.79 1.90
CA ALA A 8 -17.06 -3.25 3.09
C ALA A 8 -15.54 -2.99 3.00
N LYS A 9 -14.92 -3.15 1.83
CA LYS A 9 -13.47 -2.94 1.67
C LYS A 9 -13.09 -1.47 1.71
N VAL A 10 -13.88 -0.62 1.07
CA VAL A 10 -13.70 0.84 1.15
C VAL A 10 -13.84 1.30 2.61
N ILE A 11 -14.85 0.79 3.32
CA ILE A 11 -15.03 1.05 4.75
C ILE A 11 -13.80 0.63 5.56
N ILE A 12 -13.22 -0.55 5.28
CA ILE A 12 -12.00 -1.00 5.96
C ILE A 12 -10.83 -0.02 5.74
N VAL A 13 -10.61 0.46 4.51
CA VAL A 13 -9.56 1.44 4.21
C VAL A 13 -9.79 2.74 4.99
N CYS A 14 -11.03 3.24 5.00
CA CYS A 14 -11.38 4.45 5.74
C CYS A 14 -11.18 4.28 7.25
N ILE A 15 -11.65 3.15 7.83
CA ILE A 15 -11.47 2.86 9.26
C ILE A 15 -9.98 2.77 9.59
N PHE A 16 -9.18 2.10 8.77
CA PHE A 16 -7.73 2.00 8.97
C PHE A 16 -7.07 3.38 9.04
N ILE A 17 -7.40 4.27 8.09
CA ILE A 17 -6.88 5.64 8.07
C ILE A 17 -7.35 6.43 9.30
N LEU A 18 -8.63 6.31 9.66
CA LEU A 18 -9.19 6.98 10.85
C LEU A 18 -8.51 6.50 12.13
N CYS A 19 -8.18 5.21 12.26
CA CYS A 19 -7.40 4.69 13.39
C CYS A 19 -6.00 5.33 13.45
N CYS A 20 -5.31 5.48 12.32
CA CYS A 20 -4.00 6.15 12.27
C CYS A 20 -4.09 7.60 12.76
N TRP A 21 -5.13 8.32 12.33
CA TRP A 21 -5.39 9.69 12.78
C TRP A 21 -5.73 9.76 14.26
N ALA A 22 -6.62 8.91 14.75
CA ALA A 22 -6.99 8.85 16.16
C ALA A 22 -5.75 8.63 17.04
N ILE A 23 -4.90 7.67 16.66
CA ILE A 23 -3.66 7.36 17.39
C ILE A 23 -2.71 8.57 17.41
N LYS A 24 -2.42 9.19 16.27
CA LYS A 24 -1.50 10.33 16.20
C LYS A 24 -2.02 11.55 16.97
N ILE A 25 -3.33 11.79 16.92
CA ILE A 25 -4.02 12.85 17.69
C ILE A 25 -3.86 12.55 19.19
N SER A 26 -4.11 11.31 19.62
CA SER A 26 -3.92 10.91 21.02
C SER A 26 -2.48 11.09 21.50
N GLU A 27 -1.47 10.63 20.73
CA GLU A 27 -0.05 10.86 21.05
C GLU A 27 0.25 12.36 21.26
N HIS A 28 -0.29 13.22 20.39
CA HIS A 28 -0.05 14.66 20.45
C HIS A 28 -0.69 15.31 21.69
N TYR A 29 -1.97 15.05 21.96
CA TYR A 29 -2.69 15.71 23.07
C TYR A 29 -2.37 15.14 24.44
N LEU A 30 -2.02 13.86 24.52
CA LEU A 30 -1.67 13.17 25.77
C LEU A 30 -0.15 13.13 26.02
N SER A 31 0.64 13.71 25.11
CA SER A 31 2.10 13.86 25.25
C SER A 31 2.85 12.54 25.48
N PHE A 32 2.47 11.48 24.75
CA PHE A 32 3.17 10.20 24.75
C PHE A 32 3.63 9.80 23.35
N SER A 33 4.55 8.83 23.27
CA SER A 33 5.04 8.24 22.02
C SER A 33 4.81 6.74 22.02
N LEU A 34 4.32 6.22 20.90
CA LEU A 34 4.19 4.79 20.63
C LEU A 34 5.31 4.27 19.73
N THR A 35 6.34 5.07 19.44
CA THR A 35 7.43 4.69 18.51
C THR A 35 8.07 3.35 18.88
N ASP A 36 8.22 3.06 20.18
CA ASP A 36 8.82 1.82 20.67
C ASP A 36 7.94 0.58 20.47
N TYR A 37 6.65 0.76 20.11
CA TYR A 37 5.76 -0.31 19.66
C TYR A 37 5.85 -0.56 18.14
N GLY A 38 6.76 0.15 17.44
CA GLY A 38 7.14 -0.15 16.07
C GLY A 38 7.94 -1.44 15.94
N ILE A 39 8.41 -1.73 14.73
CA ILE A 39 9.27 -2.91 14.50
C ILE A 39 10.71 -2.53 14.82
N TYR A 40 11.32 -3.22 15.77
CA TYR A 40 12.77 -3.26 15.94
C TYR A 40 13.29 -4.60 15.38
N PRO A 41 14.07 -4.60 14.28
CA PRO A 41 14.42 -5.85 13.60
C PRO A 41 15.13 -6.85 14.51
N ARG A 42 14.75 -8.13 14.37
CA ARG A 42 15.30 -9.30 15.08
C ARG A 42 15.12 -9.28 16.60
N ASN A 43 14.30 -8.37 17.14
CA ASN A 43 13.91 -8.37 18.55
C ASN A 43 12.55 -9.05 18.73
N VAL A 44 12.50 -10.09 19.57
CA VAL A 44 11.27 -10.86 19.84
C VAL A 44 10.18 -9.98 20.46
N ASN A 45 10.55 -9.02 21.30
CA ASN A 45 9.61 -8.14 21.98
C ASN A 45 8.87 -7.20 21.02
N SER A 46 9.43 -6.92 19.83
CA SER A 46 8.81 -6.07 18.82
C SER A 46 8.08 -6.85 17.72
N LEU A 47 7.83 -8.16 17.90
CA LEU A 47 7.00 -8.92 16.96
C LEU A 47 5.58 -8.36 16.85
N LEU A 48 5.03 -7.84 17.95
CA LEU A 48 3.76 -7.12 17.95
C LEU A 48 3.81 -5.85 17.07
N GLY A 49 5.01 -5.29 16.87
CA GLY A 49 5.23 -4.19 15.94
C GLY A 49 4.85 -4.52 14.50
N ILE A 50 4.85 -5.79 14.09
CA ILE A 50 4.31 -6.21 12.77
C ILE A 50 2.85 -5.79 12.62
N ILE A 51 2.08 -5.86 13.72
CA ILE A 51 0.68 -5.46 13.76
C ILE A 51 0.56 -3.95 13.94
N PHE A 52 1.33 -3.33 14.83
CA PHE A 52 1.10 -1.93 15.20
C PHE A 52 1.82 -0.89 14.34
N THR A 53 2.93 -1.26 13.69
CA THR A 53 3.77 -0.32 12.92
C THR A 53 2.99 0.55 11.93
N PRO A 54 1.99 0.05 11.18
CA PRO A 54 1.32 0.88 10.18
C PRO A 54 0.47 1.99 10.79
N PHE A 55 0.13 1.90 12.08
CA PHE A 55 -0.68 2.91 12.76
C PHE A 55 0.15 4.01 13.44
N ILE A 56 1.42 3.73 13.73
CA ILE A 56 2.31 4.62 14.48
C ILE A 56 3.05 5.54 13.50
N HIS A 57 3.04 6.86 13.72
CA HIS A 57 3.68 7.81 12.81
C HIS A 57 4.53 8.83 13.59
N SER A 58 5.70 9.18 13.07
CA SER A 58 6.63 10.13 13.71
C SER A 58 6.06 11.54 13.88
N GLY A 59 5.08 11.93 13.06
CA GLY A 59 4.45 13.25 13.11
C GLY A 59 3.27 13.38 12.15
N PHE A 60 2.56 14.51 12.21
CA PHE A 60 1.43 14.79 11.32
C PHE A 60 1.84 14.84 9.84
N SER A 61 3.00 15.43 9.51
CA SER A 61 3.51 15.45 8.14
C SER A 61 3.70 14.03 7.57
N HIS A 62 4.28 13.13 8.37
CA HIS A 62 4.44 11.72 8.00
C HIS A 62 3.07 11.04 7.78
N LEU A 63 2.12 11.22 8.71
CA LEU A 63 0.77 10.67 8.59
C LEU A 63 0.02 11.19 7.35
N ILE A 64 0.08 12.49 7.08
CA ILE A 64 -0.57 13.12 5.91
C ILE A 64 0.02 12.55 4.62
N SER A 65 1.35 12.40 4.55
CA SER A 65 2.03 11.84 3.38
C SER A 65 1.62 10.40 3.06
N ASN A 66 1.13 9.65 4.05
CA ASN A 66 0.64 8.28 3.87
C ASN A 66 -0.88 8.23 3.61
N THR A 67 -1.64 9.19 4.16
CA THR A 67 -3.11 9.19 4.08
C THR A 67 -3.63 9.21 2.64
N ILE A 68 -3.14 10.13 1.80
CA ILE A 68 -3.63 10.27 0.42
C ILE A 68 -3.30 9.02 -0.43
N PRO A 69 -2.04 8.52 -0.46
CA PRO A 69 -1.72 7.30 -1.19
C PRO A 69 -2.48 6.07 -0.68
N LEU A 70 -2.60 5.88 0.64
CA LEU A 70 -3.35 4.76 1.21
C LEU A 70 -4.81 4.76 0.76
N PHE A 71 -5.45 5.92 0.80
CA PHE A 71 -6.85 6.06 0.40
C PHE A 71 -7.02 5.73 -1.08
N LEU A 72 -6.25 6.39 -1.95
CA LEU A 72 -6.40 6.24 -3.40
C LEU A 72 -6.02 4.83 -3.84
N PHE A 73 -4.85 4.31 -3.44
CA PHE A 73 -4.47 2.94 -3.82
C PHE A 73 -5.36 1.88 -3.18
N GLY A 74 -5.75 2.04 -1.92
CA GLY A 74 -6.61 1.09 -1.23
C GLY A 74 -7.97 0.97 -1.90
N ILE A 75 -8.60 2.09 -2.27
CA ILE A 75 -9.88 2.09 -2.97
C ILE A 75 -9.72 1.56 -4.40
N SER A 76 -8.64 1.92 -5.11
CA SER A 76 -8.38 1.39 -6.44
C SER A 76 -8.18 -0.11 -6.45
N ILE A 77 -7.49 -0.68 -5.47
CA ILE A 77 -7.39 -2.13 -5.29
C ILE A 77 -8.78 -2.72 -5.00
N ALA A 78 -9.55 -2.13 -4.10
CA ALA A 78 -10.89 -2.62 -3.77
C ALA A 78 -11.81 -2.65 -5.01
N TYR A 79 -11.70 -1.64 -5.89
CA TYR A 79 -12.55 -1.44 -7.07
C TYR A 79 -12.08 -2.24 -8.29
N PHE A 80 -10.80 -2.12 -8.70
CA PHE A 80 -10.26 -2.78 -9.90
C PHE A 80 -9.88 -4.26 -9.67
N TYR A 81 -9.62 -4.64 -8.41
CA TYR A 81 -9.17 -5.98 -8.03
C TYR A 81 -10.03 -6.61 -6.93
N PRO A 82 -11.36 -6.71 -7.12
CA PRO A 82 -12.27 -7.11 -6.06
C PRO A 82 -12.08 -8.56 -5.58
N ARG A 83 -11.54 -9.49 -6.38
CA ARG A 83 -11.28 -10.85 -5.89
C ARG A 83 -9.98 -10.92 -5.09
N SER A 84 -8.91 -10.27 -5.56
CA SER A 84 -7.61 -10.31 -4.89
C SER A 84 -7.51 -9.37 -3.69
N ALA A 85 -8.27 -8.27 -3.65
CA ALA A 85 -8.18 -7.24 -2.59
C ALA A 85 -8.29 -7.79 -1.16
N GLY A 86 -9.10 -8.84 -0.95
CA GLY A 86 -9.25 -9.48 0.37
C GLY A 86 -7.99 -10.18 0.87
N TRP A 87 -7.05 -10.51 -0.03
CA TRP A 87 -5.78 -11.17 0.27
C TRP A 87 -4.58 -10.24 0.11
N VAL A 88 -4.61 -9.37 -0.90
CA VAL A 88 -3.53 -8.42 -1.19
C VAL A 88 -3.24 -7.53 0.01
N PHE A 89 -4.28 -6.98 0.65
CA PHE A 89 -4.12 -6.14 1.84
C PHE A 89 -3.41 -6.88 3.00
N PRO A 90 -3.94 -8.00 3.55
CA PRO A 90 -3.29 -8.66 4.68
C PRO A 90 -1.93 -9.26 4.34
N ILE A 91 -1.69 -9.70 3.11
CA ILE A 91 -0.38 -10.22 2.69
C ILE A 91 0.64 -9.08 2.67
N ILE A 92 0.35 -7.96 1.99
CA ILE A 92 1.25 -6.81 1.96
C ILE A 92 1.50 -6.30 3.37
N TYR A 93 0.47 -6.24 4.21
CA TYR A 93 0.60 -5.85 5.61
C TYR A 93 1.58 -6.73 6.39
N LEU A 94 1.28 -8.02 6.51
CA LEU A 94 1.97 -8.93 7.42
C LEU A 94 3.33 -9.36 6.88
N VAL A 95 3.43 -9.64 5.58
CA VAL A 95 4.69 -10.09 4.98
C VAL A 95 5.69 -8.94 4.94
N THR A 96 5.26 -7.71 4.65
CA THR A 96 6.16 -6.54 4.71
C THR A 96 6.68 -6.35 6.13
N GLY A 97 5.81 -6.38 7.14
CA GLY A 97 6.23 -6.28 8.54
C GLY A 97 7.20 -7.40 8.95
N PHE A 98 6.94 -8.63 8.54
CA PHE A 98 7.83 -9.77 8.80
C PHE A 98 9.20 -9.62 8.12
N LEU A 99 9.24 -9.13 6.87
CA LEU A 99 10.48 -8.87 6.15
C LEU A 99 11.28 -7.74 6.80
N ILE A 100 10.63 -6.66 7.22
CA ILE A 100 11.28 -5.59 8.00
C ILE A 100 11.85 -6.16 9.29
N TRP A 101 11.08 -6.95 10.03
CA TRP A 101 11.53 -7.55 11.28
C TRP A 101 12.75 -8.47 11.06
N SER A 102 12.78 -9.23 9.97
CA SER A 102 13.86 -10.18 9.69
C SER A 102 15.13 -9.48 9.19
N PHE A 103 14.98 -8.55 8.26
CA PHE A 103 16.08 -8.02 7.43
C PHE A 103 16.33 -6.52 7.58
N GLY A 104 15.49 -5.80 8.34
CA GLY A 104 15.66 -4.37 8.58
C GLY A 104 16.94 -4.04 9.37
N ARG A 105 17.35 -2.77 9.30
CA ARG A 105 18.45 -2.23 10.10
C ARG A 105 18.04 -2.06 11.57
N GLU A 106 19.02 -1.85 12.45
CA GLU A 106 18.79 -1.66 13.88
C GLU A 106 18.19 -0.27 14.20
N ALA A 107 16.93 -0.08 13.86
CA ALA A 107 16.14 1.12 14.15
C ALA A 107 14.66 0.75 14.32
N TYR A 108 13.89 1.62 14.98
CA TYR A 108 12.44 1.48 14.97
C TYR A 108 11.87 1.89 13.61
N HIS A 109 11.19 0.94 12.97
CA HIS A 109 10.41 1.17 11.76
C HIS A 109 8.96 1.42 12.18
N ILE A 110 8.43 2.57 11.76
CA ILE A 110 7.05 3.02 12.00
C ILE A 110 6.46 3.62 10.73
N GLY A 111 5.14 3.65 10.63
CA GLY A 111 4.39 4.27 9.54
C GLY A 111 3.79 3.24 8.58
N ALA A 112 2.79 3.69 7.83
CA ALA A 112 2.06 2.88 6.86
C ALA A 112 2.71 2.85 5.47
N SER A 113 3.88 3.47 5.28
CA SER A 113 4.49 3.61 3.96
C SER A 113 4.81 2.27 3.29
N GLY A 114 5.10 1.21 4.06
CA GLY A 114 5.24 -0.14 3.49
C GLY A 114 3.98 -0.62 2.76
N LEU A 115 2.78 -0.32 3.28
CA LEU A 115 1.51 -0.58 2.60
C LEU A 115 1.39 0.27 1.33
N VAL A 116 1.76 1.56 1.40
CA VAL A 116 1.70 2.48 0.25
C VAL A 116 2.54 1.95 -0.91
N TYR A 117 3.79 1.55 -0.65
CA TYR A 117 4.69 1.01 -1.66
C TYR A 117 4.23 -0.35 -2.17
N GLY A 118 3.69 -1.21 -1.30
CA GLY A 118 3.12 -2.48 -1.72
C GLY A 118 1.89 -2.31 -2.60
N PHE A 119 0.99 -1.39 -2.28
CA PHE A 119 -0.19 -1.14 -3.10
C PHE A 119 0.16 -0.51 -4.44
N ALA A 120 1.07 0.46 -4.44
CA ALA A 120 1.57 1.06 -5.68
C ALA A 120 2.21 0.00 -6.59
N SER A 121 3.09 -0.83 -6.04
CA SER A 121 3.75 -1.93 -6.76
C SER A 121 2.72 -2.94 -7.29
N PHE A 122 1.79 -3.38 -6.43
CA PHE A 122 0.73 -4.29 -6.84
C PHE A 122 -0.11 -3.74 -8.01
N LEU A 123 -0.56 -2.49 -7.92
CA LEU A 123 -1.35 -1.83 -8.96
C LEU A 123 -0.56 -1.68 -10.27
N PHE A 124 0.69 -1.22 -10.19
CA PHE A 124 1.54 -1.04 -11.36
C PHE A 124 1.77 -2.37 -12.08
N PHE A 125 2.31 -3.37 -11.38
CA PHE A 125 2.66 -4.65 -12.00
C PHE A 125 1.43 -5.45 -12.42
N SER A 126 0.34 -5.42 -11.65
CA SER A 126 -0.91 -6.06 -12.09
C SER A 126 -1.50 -5.37 -13.31
N GLY A 127 -1.40 -4.04 -13.37
CA GLY A 127 -1.76 -3.24 -14.52
C GLY A 127 -0.96 -3.64 -15.76
N VAL A 128 0.37 -3.74 -15.65
CA VAL A 128 1.25 -4.19 -16.73
C VAL A 128 0.92 -5.62 -17.19
N ILE A 129 0.79 -6.57 -16.25
CA ILE A 129 0.50 -7.98 -16.57
C ILE A 129 -0.85 -8.12 -17.29
N ARG A 130 -1.85 -7.33 -16.89
CA ARG A 130 -3.21 -7.40 -17.41
C ARG A 130 -3.49 -6.43 -18.56
N ARG A 131 -2.54 -5.56 -18.91
CA ARG A 131 -2.73 -4.42 -19.82
C ARG A 131 -3.84 -3.47 -19.39
N ASP A 132 -4.03 -3.30 -18.08
CA ASP A 132 -4.97 -2.34 -17.50
C ASP A 132 -4.28 -0.97 -17.37
N THR A 133 -4.52 -0.11 -18.36
CA THR A 133 -3.96 1.24 -18.46
C THR A 133 -4.38 2.15 -17.30
N ARG A 134 -5.56 1.93 -16.70
CA ARG A 134 -6.07 2.73 -15.58
C ARG A 134 -5.23 2.51 -14.33
N SER A 135 -4.94 1.24 -14.02
CA SER A 135 -4.06 0.87 -12.90
C SER A 135 -2.64 1.39 -13.09
N ILE A 136 -2.11 1.31 -14.32
CA ILE A 136 -0.77 1.83 -14.66
C ILE A 136 -0.74 3.35 -14.50
N ALA A 137 -1.70 4.07 -15.10
CA ALA A 137 -1.77 5.53 -15.06
C ALA A 137 -1.87 6.05 -13.62
N LEU A 138 -2.68 5.42 -12.78
CA LEU A 138 -2.77 5.78 -11.36
C LEU A 138 -1.42 5.61 -10.64
N ALA A 139 -0.75 4.47 -10.83
CA ALA A 139 0.53 4.22 -10.18
C ALA A 139 1.61 5.20 -10.68
N LEU A 140 1.66 5.49 -11.98
CA LEU A 140 2.62 6.44 -12.57
C LEU A 140 2.33 7.88 -12.16
N LEU A 141 1.06 8.29 -12.10
CA LEU A 141 0.65 9.61 -11.60
C LEU A 141 1.17 9.82 -10.18
N PHE A 142 1.06 8.79 -9.34
CA PHE A 142 1.59 8.87 -7.99
C PHE A 142 3.11 8.92 -7.94
N VAL A 143 3.80 8.11 -8.74
CA VAL A 143 5.26 8.22 -8.87
C VAL A 143 5.66 9.64 -9.30
N PHE A 144 4.90 10.28 -10.18
CA PHE A 144 5.16 11.64 -10.63
C PHE A 144 4.88 12.69 -9.53
N LEU A 145 3.70 12.65 -8.91
CA LEU A 145 3.30 13.60 -7.85
C LEU A 145 4.13 13.44 -6.56
N TYR A 146 4.56 12.22 -6.29
CA TYR A 146 5.43 11.85 -5.18
C TYR A 146 6.77 11.39 -5.75
N GLY A 147 7.44 12.24 -6.55
CA GLY A 147 8.71 11.94 -7.25
C GLY A 147 9.81 11.27 -6.41
N GLY A 148 9.78 11.45 -5.09
CA GLY A 148 10.65 10.76 -4.15
C GLY A 148 10.33 9.27 -3.91
N MET A 149 9.19 8.76 -4.37
CA MET A 149 8.73 7.40 -4.11
C MET A 149 9.69 6.38 -4.72
N VAL A 150 10.15 6.60 -5.96
CA VAL A 150 11.12 5.70 -6.60
C VAL A 150 12.44 5.69 -5.84
N TRP A 151 12.89 6.85 -5.36
CA TRP A 151 14.13 6.96 -4.59
C TRP A 151 13.99 6.49 -3.14
N GLY A 152 12.78 6.45 -2.61
CA GLY A 152 12.51 6.07 -1.23
C GLY A 152 12.73 4.60 -0.93
N VAL A 153 12.88 3.73 -1.93
CA VAL A 153 13.31 2.34 -1.72
C VAL A 153 14.82 2.20 -1.52
N LEU A 154 15.58 3.28 -1.74
CA LEU A 154 17.02 3.30 -1.56
C LEU A 154 17.38 3.89 -0.18
N PRO A 155 18.53 3.49 0.39
CA PRO A 155 19.03 4.02 1.67
C PRO A 155 19.59 5.46 1.55
N ALA A 156 18.82 6.37 0.96
CA ALA A 156 19.23 7.77 0.74
C ALA A 156 18.94 8.67 1.95
N ASP A 157 17.84 8.44 2.67
CA ASP A 157 17.52 9.13 3.93
C ASP A 157 17.23 8.11 5.04
N LEU A 158 18.15 8.00 6.00
CA LEU A 158 18.03 7.09 7.15
C LEU A 158 16.98 7.53 8.18
N ARG A 159 16.36 8.70 8.02
CA ARG A 159 15.16 9.07 8.79
C ARG A 159 13.92 8.35 8.27
N LEU A 160 13.96 7.86 7.04
CA LEU A 160 12.89 7.08 6.45
C LEU A 160 13.13 5.59 6.69
N SER A 161 12.02 4.85 6.72
CA SER A 161 12.02 3.39 6.74
C SER A 161 12.11 2.88 5.29
N TRP A 162 13.25 3.07 4.64
CA TRP A 162 13.46 2.65 3.24
C TRP A 162 13.31 1.12 3.09
N GLU A 163 13.58 0.35 4.14
CA GLU A 163 13.34 -1.09 4.18
C GLU A 163 11.85 -1.41 4.10
N ALA A 164 10.98 -0.61 4.75
CA ALA A 164 9.54 -0.77 4.60
C ALA A 164 9.10 -0.47 3.17
N HIS A 165 9.70 0.53 2.52
CA HIS A 165 9.42 0.85 1.12
C HIS A 165 9.83 -0.29 0.19
N LEU A 166 11.06 -0.81 0.35
CA LEU A 166 11.59 -1.90 -0.45
C LEU A 166 10.77 -3.19 -0.27
N PHE A 167 10.59 -3.63 0.97
CA PHE A 167 9.87 -4.88 1.25
C PHE A 167 8.37 -4.78 0.96
N GLY A 168 7.79 -3.59 1.14
CA GLY A 168 6.45 -3.27 0.66
C GLY A 168 6.34 -3.46 -0.85
N GLY A 169 7.21 -2.78 -1.60
CA GLY A 169 7.27 -2.88 -3.06
C GLY A 169 7.48 -4.31 -3.56
N LEU A 170 8.40 -5.06 -2.95
CA LEU A 170 8.66 -6.46 -3.29
C LEU A 170 7.44 -7.35 -3.02
N THR A 171 6.79 -7.19 -1.87
CA THR A 171 5.58 -7.96 -1.52
C THR A 171 4.44 -7.64 -2.48
N GLY A 172 4.25 -6.36 -2.83
CA GLY A 172 3.28 -5.92 -3.82
C GLY A 172 3.51 -6.53 -5.21
N PHE A 173 4.78 -6.56 -5.65
CA PHE A 173 5.18 -7.21 -6.89
C PHE A 173 4.82 -8.70 -6.86
N VAL A 174 5.24 -9.42 -5.82
CA VAL A 174 4.93 -10.86 -5.66
C VAL A 174 3.42 -11.12 -5.67
N CYS A 175 2.64 -10.29 -4.96
CA CYS A 175 1.17 -10.34 -4.99
C CYS A 175 0.61 -10.17 -6.41
N ALA A 176 1.15 -9.25 -7.22
CA ALA A 176 0.71 -9.05 -8.59
C ALA A 176 0.88 -10.33 -9.43
N PHE A 177 2.00 -11.06 -9.27
CA PHE A 177 2.21 -12.34 -9.94
C PHE A 177 1.29 -13.45 -9.44
N ILE A 178 1.12 -13.58 -8.13
CA ILE A 178 0.28 -14.63 -7.51
C ILE A 178 -1.19 -14.46 -7.94
N PHE A 179 -1.71 -13.24 -7.87
CA PHE A 179 -3.13 -12.95 -8.10
C PHE A 179 -3.48 -12.60 -9.55
N ARG A 180 -2.52 -12.68 -10.49
CA ARG A 180 -2.69 -12.24 -11.90
C ARG A 180 -3.91 -12.78 -12.64
N LYS A 181 -4.47 -13.92 -12.22
CA LYS A 181 -5.63 -14.57 -12.87
C LYS A 181 -6.96 -14.36 -12.12
N TRP A 182 -6.95 -13.73 -10.95
CA TRP A 182 -8.13 -13.69 -10.08
C TRP A 182 -9.13 -12.64 -10.52
N ASP A 183 -8.63 -11.48 -10.92
CA ASP A 183 -9.40 -10.38 -11.47
C ASP A 183 -8.97 -10.24 -12.93
N PRO A 184 -9.73 -10.75 -13.92
CA PRO A 184 -9.46 -10.44 -15.32
C PRO A 184 -9.86 -9.00 -15.64
N GLN A 185 -9.22 -8.36 -16.64
CA GLN A 185 -9.62 -7.01 -17.09
C GLN A 185 -11.10 -7.02 -17.46
N LYS A 186 -11.86 -6.06 -16.91
CA LYS A 186 -13.23 -5.83 -17.32
C LYS A 186 -13.20 -4.98 -18.58
N LYS A 187 -13.41 -5.61 -19.74
CA LYS A 187 -13.72 -4.90 -20.98
C LYS A 187 -15.06 -4.20 -20.83
N TYR A 188 -15.14 -2.94 -21.21
CA TYR A 188 -16.39 -2.19 -21.28
C TYR A 188 -16.77 -1.98 -22.74
N ASP A 189 -18.07 -1.99 -23.03
CA ASP A 189 -18.57 -1.96 -24.41
C ASP A 189 -18.09 -0.73 -25.23
N TRP A 190 -17.80 0.39 -24.56
CA TRP A 190 -17.25 1.60 -25.19
C TRP A 190 -15.77 1.49 -25.58
N GLU A 191 -15.00 0.56 -25.00
CA GLU A 191 -13.61 0.30 -25.41
C GLU A 191 -13.56 -0.35 -26.81
N ASP A 192 -14.62 -1.08 -27.21
CA ASP A 192 -14.72 -1.67 -28.55
C ASP A 192 -15.18 -0.63 -29.61
N GLU A 193 -15.95 0.39 -29.21
CA GLU A 193 -16.38 1.50 -30.08
C GLU A 193 -15.18 2.39 -30.49
N GLU A 194 -14.28 2.70 -29.55
CA GLU A 194 -13.05 3.47 -29.84
C GLU A 194 -12.05 2.68 -30.73
N GLU A 195 -11.93 1.36 -30.56
CA GLU A 195 -11.09 0.50 -31.43
C GLU A 195 -11.64 0.35 -32.85
N THR A 196 -12.97 0.39 -33.02
CA THR A 196 -13.60 0.30 -34.34
C THR A 196 -13.55 1.62 -35.10
N GLU A 197 -13.76 2.76 -34.44
CA GLU A 197 -13.60 4.09 -35.07
C GLU A 197 -12.13 4.40 -35.42
N GLY A 198 -11.18 3.96 -34.59
CA GLY A 198 -9.75 4.17 -34.83
C GLY A 198 -9.14 3.34 -35.97
N ASN A 199 -9.79 2.26 -36.39
CA ASN A 199 -9.34 1.37 -37.49
C ASN A 199 -10.00 1.68 -38.85
N THR A 200 -10.87 2.69 -38.93
CA THR A 200 -11.58 3.08 -40.16
C THR A 200 -10.92 4.22 -40.96
N ILE A 201 -9.62 4.45 -40.80
CA ILE A 201 -8.85 5.47 -41.54
C ILE A 201 -7.85 4.84 -42.50
#